data_AF-Q65GG6-F1
#
_entry.id   AF-Q65GG6-F1
#
_cell.length_a   1.000
_cell.length_b   1.000
_cell.length_c   1.000
_cell.angle_alpha   90.00
_cell.angle_beta   90.00
_cell.angle_gamma   90.00
#
_symmetry.space_group_name_H-M   'P 1'
#
loop_
_entity.id
_entity.type
_entity.pdbx_description
1 polymer ?
#
loop_
_entity_poly.entity_id
_entity_poly.type
_entity_poly.pdbx_seq_one_letter_code
_entity_poly.pdbx_strand_id
1 'polypeptide(L)'
;MNNLFLQLRDQHSLNELKVCQMDRALKQSLDGDELKIIKAKYLSPQKIKDIEIYMEMGLKKDKCYQVKRRAIYNLATALGII
;
A
#
# COMPACT_ATOMS: atom_id res chain seq x y z
N MET A 1 -41.04 17.43 -4.49
CA MET A 1 -40.70 16.37 -5.45
C MET A 1 -39.65 15.46 -4.84
N ASN A 2 -40.14 14.39 -4.21
CA ASN A 2 -39.54 13.06 -4.06
C ASN A 2 -38.08 12.88 -4.54
N ASN A 3 -37.13 12.82 -3.60
CA ASN A 3 -35.87 12.09 -3.77
C ASN A 3 -36.17 10.56 -3.78
N LEU A 4 -36.94 10.10 -4.77
CA LEU A 4 -37.50 8.73 -4.82
C LEU A 4 -36.48 7.65 -5.19
N PHE A 5 -35.21 8.01 -5.35
CA PHE A 5 -34.14 7.05 -5.61
C PHE A 5 -33.06 7.32 -4.58
N LEU A 6 -32.99 6.46 -3.56
CA LEU A 6 -31.74 6.19 -2.88
C LEU A 6 -30.71 5.95 -3.98
N GLN A 7 -29.83 6.92 -4.21
CA GLN A 7 -28.66 6.71 -5.03
C GLN A 7 -27.82 5.66 -4.32
N LEU A 8 -28.16 4.38 -4.54
CA LEU A 8 -27.22 3.27 -4.54
C LEU A 8 -26.24 3.55 -5.68
N ARG A 9 -25.46 4.62 -5.56
CA ARG A 9 -24.26 4.82 -6.37
C ARG A 9 -23.44 3.58 -6.05
N ASP A 10 -23.42 2.62 -6.97
CA ASP A 10 -23.07 1.23 -6.70
C ASP A 10 -21.77 1.15 -5.89
N GLN A 11 -21.93 1.03 -4.56
CA GLN A 11 -20.83 1.13 -3.62
C GLN A 11 -19.89 -0.05 -3.83
N HIS A 12 -20.41 -1.14 -4.40
CA HIS A 12 -19.63 -2.29 -4.84
C HIS A 12 -18.65 -1.89 -5.93
N SER A 13 -19.11 -1.30 -7.04
CA SER A 13 -18.24 -0.88 -8.15
C SER A 13 -17.18 0.13 -7.70
N LEU A 14 -17.54 1.08 -6.82
CA LEU A 14 -16.57 2.03 -6.27
C LEU A 14 -15.52 1.34 -5.38
N ASN A 15 -15.92 0.35 -4.59
CA ASN A 15 -14.99 -0.42 -3.77
C ASN A 15 -14.07 -1.29 -4.62
N GLU A 16 -14.58 -1.93 -5.67
CA GLU A 16 -13.79 -2.68 -6.64
C GLU A 16 -12.73 -1.79 -7.30
N LEU A 17 -13.11 -0.59 -7.74
CA LEU A 17 -12.16 0.36 -8.33
C LEU A 17 -11.05 0.77 -7.36
N LYS A 18 -11.37 0.97 -6.07
CA LYS A 18 -10.36 1.24 -5.03
C LYS A 18 -9.41 0.06 -4.86
N VAL A 19 -9.92 -1.16 -4.82
CA VAL A 19 -9.10 -2.37 -4.73
C VAL A 19 -8.18 -2.50 -5.95
N CYS A 20 -8.70 -2.30 -7.16
CA CYS A 20 -7.89 -2.30 -8.38
C CYS A 20 -6.82 -1.21 -8.36
N GLN A 21 -7.14 -0.01 -7.88
CA GLN A 21 -6.18 1.08 -7.78
C GLN A 21 -5.05 0.76 -6.79
N MET A 22 -5.38 0.18 -5.63
CA MET A 22 -4.40 -0.27 -4.64
C MET A 22 -3.52 -1.41 -5.16
N ASP A 23 -4.13 -2.41 -5.78
CA ASP A 23 -3.40 -3.55 -6.37
C ASP A 23 -2.43 -3.09 -7.46
N ARG A 24 -2.88 -2.18 -8.34
CA ARG A 24 -2.04 -1.58 -9.36
C ARG A 24 -0.88 -0.78 -8.75
N ALA A 25 -1.14 0.04 -7.74
CA ALA A 25 -0.09 0.80 -7.06
C ALA A 25 0.96 -0.14 -6.44
N LEU A 26 0.53 -1.18 -5.72
CA LEU A 26 1.44 -2.16 -5.13
C LEU A 26 2.27 -2.92 -6.17
N LYS A 27 1.70 -3.25 -7.33
CA LYS A 27 2.39 -4.02 -8.38
C LYS A 27 3.31 -3.19 -9.26
N GLN A 28 2.97 -1.94 -9.53
CA GLN A 28 3.63 -1.14 -10.57
C GLN A 28 4.52 -0.02 -10.00
N SER A 29 4.31 0.42 -8.76
CA SER A 29 5.07 1.53 -8.18
C SER A 29 6.19 1.10 -7.23
N LEU A 30 6.25 -0.18 -6.86
CA LEU A 30 7.21 -0.70 -5.90
C LEU A 30 8.17 -1.71 -6.54
N ASP A 31 9.45 -1.63 -6.18
CA ASP A 31 10.40 -2.71 -6.46
C ASP A 31 10.23 -3.90 -5.49
N GLY A 32 11.01 -4.96 -5.71
CA GLY A 32 10.88 -6.20 -4.94
C GLY A 32 11.17 -6.04 -3.44
N ASP A 33 12.13 -5.19 -3.07
CA ASP A 33 12.49 -4.95 -1.67
C ASP A 33 11.48 -4.02 -0.99
N GLU A 34 11.03 -2.99 -1.70
CA GLU A 34 9.95 -2.11 -1.27
C GLU A 34 8.66 -2.89 -1.00
N LEU A 35 8.25 -3.74 -1.94
CA LEU A 35 7.05 -4.55 -1.81
C LEU A 35 7.13 -5.51 -0.60
N LYS A 36 8.29 -6.13 -0.38
CA LYS A 36 8.52 -7.00 0.80
C LYS A 36 8.34 -6.22 2.10
N ILE A 37 8.98 -5.04 2.22
CA ILE A 37 8.87 -4.20 3.41
C ILE A 37 7.42 -3.76 3.64
N ILE A 38 6.73 -3.30 2.60
CA ILE A 38 5.34 -2.85 2.72
C ILE A 38 4.42 -4.01 3.13
N LYS A 39 4.59 -5.19 2.52
CA LYS A 39 3.81 -6.39 2.88
C LYS A 39 4.04 -6.80 4.33
N ALA A 40 5.29 -6.94 4.75
CA ALA A 40 5.63 -7.37 6.10
C ALA A 40 5.15 -6.36 7.16
N LYS A 41 5.22 -5.06 6.87
CA LYS A 41 4.93 -4.01 7.86
C LYS A 41 3.46 -3.61 7.94
N TYR A 42 2.76 -3.55 6.80
CA TYR A 42 1.45 -2.91 6.72
C TYR A 42 0.34 -3.82 6.19
N LEU A 43 0.67 -4.85 5.41
CA LEU A 43 -0.32 -5.75 4.81
C LEU A 43 -0.34 -7.15 5.44
N SER A 44 0.50 -7.37 6.45
CA SER A 44 0.49 -8.58 7.27
C SER A 44 -0.38 -8.37 8.51
N PRO A 45 -1.18 -9.38 8.92
CA PRO A 45 -1.89 -9.32 10.20
C PRO A 45 -0.94 -9.36 11.42
N GLN A 46 0.32 -9.77 11.21
CA GLN A 46 1.32 -9.87 12.26
C GLN A 46 2.09 -8.55 12.38
N LYS A 47 2.21 -8.03 13.61
CA LYS A 47 3.02 -6.84 13.88
C LYS A 47 4.48 -7.23 14.01
N ILE A 48 5.21 -7.16 12.90
CA ILE A 48 6.64 -7.43 12.82
C ILE A 48 7.43 -6.16 13.17
N LYS A 49 8.49 -6.30 13.97
CA LYS A 49 9.37 -5.19 14.32
C LYS A 49 10.26 -4.83 13.13
N ASP A 50 10.61 -3.56 12.99
CA ASP A 50 11.50 -3.12 11.90
C ASP A 50 12.82 -3.90 11.92
N ILE A 51 13.33 -4.26 13.11
CA ILE A 51 14.53 -5.09 13.28
C ILE A 51 14.43 -6.47 12.67
N GLU A 52 13.30 -7.13 12.83
CA GLU A 52 13.10 -8.46 12.26
C GLU A 52 13.10 -8.37 10.73
N ILE A 53 12.44 -7.35 10.17
CA ILE A 53 12.37 -7.14 8.72
C ILE A 53 13.76 -6.92 8.11
N TYR A 54 14.57 -5.99 8.65
CA TYR A 54 15.88 -5.74 8.03
C TYR A 54 16.90 -6.85 8.31
N MET A 55 16.78 -7.59 9.42
CA MET A 55 17.61 -8.77 9.67
C MET A 55 17.28 -9.89 8.66
N GLU A 56 15.99 -10.17 8.42
CA GLU A 56 15.54 -11.16 7.43
C GLU A 56 15.97 -10.79 6.01
N MET A 57 15.94 -9.50 5.68
CA MET A 57 16.38 -8.99 4.37
C MET A 57 17.91 -8.85 4.25
N GLY A 58 18.68 -9.08 5.31
CA GLY A 58 20.14 -8.87 5.31
C GLY A 58 20.54 -7.40 5.10
N LEU A 59 19.66 -6.45 5.44
CA LEU A 59 19.86 -5.02 5.23
C LEU A 59 20.36 -4.34 6.51
N LYS A 60 21.24 -3.34 6.33
CA LYS A 60 21.53 -2.38 7.40
C LYS A 60 20.27 -1.56 7.69
N LYS A 61 20.09 -1.21 8.97
CA LYS A 61 18.98 -0.40 9.47
C LYS A 61 18.70 0.81 8.58
N ASP A 62 19.68 1.68 8.36
CA ASP A 62 19.49 2.93 7.61
C ASP A 62 19.04 2.69 6.17
N LYS A 63 19.57 1.65 5.53
CA LYS A 63 19.16 1.25 4.17
C LYS A 63 17.70 0.82 4.13
N CYS A 64 17.26 0.02 5.11
CA CYS A 64 15.86 -0.37 5.23
C CYS A 64 14.94 0.84 5.42
N TYR A 65 15.31 1.81 6.27
CA TYR A 65 14.52 3.04 6.45
C TYR A 65 14.43 3.89 5.17
N GLN A 66 15.51 3.97 4.39
CA GLN A 66 15.51 4.66 3.09
C GLN A 66 14.57 3.97 2.09
N VAL A 67 14.64 2.65 1.96
CA VAL A 67 13.78 1.87 1.07
C VAL A 67 12.32 1.99 1.51
N LYS A 68 12.03 1.85 2.81
CA LYS A 68 10.69 2.05 3.37
C LYS A 68 10.13 3.43 3.04
N ARG A 69 10.93 4.48 3.22
CA ARG A 69 10.52 5.86 2.90
C ARG A 69 10.20 6.01 1.41
N ARG A 70 11.07 5.53 0.53
CA ARG A 70 10.87 5.59 -0.93
C ARG A 70 9.60 4.85 -1.36
N ALA A 71 9.37 3.65 -0.81
CA ALA A 71 8.15 2.88 -1.06
C ALA A 71 6.87 3.66 -0.72
N ILE A 72 6.85 4.35 0.43
CA ILE A 72 5.70 5.15 0.86
C ILE A 72 5.46 6.33 -0.11
N TYR A 73 6.52 7.01 -0.55
CA TYR A 73 6.39 8.09 -1.54
C TYR A 73 5.88 7.56 -2.88
N ASN A 74 6.43 6.45 -3.37
CA ASN A 74 5.98 5.86 -4.63
C ASN A 74 4.50 5.48 -4.58
N LEU A 75 4.03 4.90 -3.47
CA LEU A 75 2.62 4.62 -3.26
C LEU A 75 1.77 5.89 -3.19
N ALA A 76 2.22 6.92 -2.48
CA ALA A 76 1.50 8.18 -2.38
C ALA A 76 1.32 8.83 -3.77
N THR A 77 2.37 8.85 -4.59
CA THR A 77 2.32 9.34 -5.97
C THR A 77 1.41 8.48 -6.84
N ALA A 78 1.53 7.15 -6.79
CA ALA A 78 0.73 6.23 -7.61
C ALA A 78 -0.77 6.24 -7.25
N LEU A 79 -1.09 6.55 -6.00
CA LEU A 79 -2.46 6.72 -5.52
C LEU A 79 -2.99 8.16 -5.70
N GLY A 80 -2.16 9.10 -6.14
CA GLY A 80 -2.55 10.50 -6.35
C GLY A 80 -2.82 11.26 -5.04
N ILE A 81 -2.10 10.92 -3.97
CA ILE A 81 -2.21 11.57 -2.66
C ILE A 81 -1.35 12.85 -2.62
N ILE A 82 -0.25 12.88 -3.38
CA ILE A 82 0.70 14.00 -3.50
C ILE A 82 1.03 14.29 -4.97
#